data_AF-A0A316RTX0-F1
#
_entry.id   AF-A0A316RTX0-F1
#
_cell.length_a   1.000
_cell.length_b   1.000
_cell.length_c   1.000
_cell.angle_alpha   90.00
_cell.angle_beta   90.00
_cell.angle_gamma   90.00
#
_symmetry.space_group_name_H-M   'P 1'
#
loop_
_entity.id
_entity.type
_entity.pdbx_description
1 polymer ?
#
loop_
_entity_poly.entity_id
_entity_poly.type
_entity_poly.pdbx_seq_one_letter_code
_entity_poly.pdbx_strand_id
1 'polypeptide(L)'
;MNYQGYLIYRTRIQRNWSQAGLCKGICAVSYLSKIETGKAEPSEEILQLLMERLDLKCDKRTEQEAAELANQGWELLFDGRHAKLNELLRGKDIECYRAVPAWLDLALLSSEAPLDGALEPCMDTRQLALQRILQGRADEAVRLMPNAYTFLSLGIADYNTGNYSAAVDRLQTAYDMAGRDGAARIMLEAKLFLGSAYCNRQDLPNMERHYQVGKRLAEDLQDQKALQAIGYNTASAWIETGRYEEAYAWFSEQEQPTLLSLHKLAICCEKTGRREEALCALNRAKDMGVSEPEHSLVLQLLRLVRYRLEHPDYLSRDEYGLLLSDSFARIRNELPSGFAIFHLPWMLEWYKATRQYKKACELLEEFPGKSL
;
A
#
# COMPACT_ATOMS: atom_id res chain seq x y z
N MET A 1 -25.60 -15.92 -4.33
CA MET A 1 -26.52 -15.21 -5.26
C MET A 1 -25.74 -14.97 -6.55
N ASN A 2 -26.32 -15.02 -7.75
CA ASN A 2 -25.59 -14.62 -8.97
C ASN A 2 -25.76 -13.10 -9.15
N TYR A 3 -24.68 -12.40 -9.52
CA TYR A 3 -24.66 -10.97 -9.82
C TYR A 3 -25.81 -10.53 -10.75
N GLN A 4 -26.08 -11.30 -11.80
CA GLN A 4 -27.14 -10.96 -12.76
C GLN A 4 -28.54 -10.99 -12.11
N GLY A 5 -28.80 -11.92 -11.20
CA GLY A 5 -30.05 -11.98 -10.44
C GLY A 5 -30.21 -10.77 -9.51
N TYR A 6 -29.13 -10.35 -8.86
CA TYR A 6 -29.09 -9.12 -8.06
C TYR A 6 -29.31 -7.86 -8.91
N LEU A 7 -28.70 -7.79 -10.09
CA LEU A 7 -28.85 -6.68 -11.01
C LEU A 7 -30.30 -6.54 -11.51
N ILE A 8 -30.95 -7.65 -11.85
CA ILE A 8 -32.37 -7.70 -12.21
C ILE A 8 -33.23 -7.14 -11.08
N TYR A 9 -33.02 -7.63 -9.85
CA TYR A 9 -33.72 -7.16 -8.66
C TYR A 9 -33.55 -5.65 -8.46
N ARG A 10 -32.30 -5.15 -8.45
CA ARG A 10 -31.99 -3.74 -8.23
C ARG A 10 -32.62 -2.85 -9.31
N THR A 11 -32.47 -3.22 -10.57
CA THR A 11 -33.00 -2.43 -11.71
C THR A 11 -34.53 -2.41 -11.70
N ARG A 12 -35.17 -3.54 -11.39
CA ARG A 12 -36.63 -3.63 -11.26
C ARG A 12 -37.15 -2.70 -10.16
N ILE A 13 -36.51 -2.72 -8.99
CA ILE A 13 -36.88 -1.86 -7.86
C ILE A 13 -36.66 -0.39 -8.18
N GLN A 14 -35.53 -0.02 -8.80
CA GLN A 14 -35.24 1.36 -9.22
C GLN A 14 -36.29 1.91 -10.21
N ARG A 15 -36.86 1.05 -11.05
CA ARG A 15 -37.93 1.41 -12.00
C ARG A 15 -39.34 1.32 -11.41
N ASN A 16 -39.49 0.97 -10.14
CA ASN A 16 -40.78 0.73 -9.48
C ASN A 16 -41.64 -0.35 -10.16
N TRP A 17 -41.01 -1.39 -10.72
CA TRP A 17 -41.72 -2.48 -11.41
C TRP A 17 -42.06 -3.64 -10.46
N SER A 18 -43.25 -4.23 -10.63
CA SER A 18 -43.63 -5.45 -9.92
C SER A 18 -42.99 -6.69 -10.56
N GLN A 19 -42.76 -7.75 -9.78
CA GLN A 19 -42.25 -9.02 -10.31
C GLN A 19 -43.20 -9.58 -11.39
N ALA A 20 -44.52 -9.49 -11.16
CA ALA A 20 -45.54 -9.91 -12.11
C ALA A 20 -45.51 -9.11 -13.42
N GLY A 21 -45.15 -7.82 -13.37
CA GLY A 21 -44.96 -7.00 -14.56
C GLY A 21 -43.74 -7.41 -15.38
N LEU A 22 -42.61 -7.63 -14.72
CA LEU A 22 -41.36 -8.00 -15.38
C LEU A 22 -41.42 -9.41 -16.01
N CYS A 23 -41.91 -10.41 -15.27
CA CYS A 23 -41.89 -11.81 -15.71
C CYS A 23 -43.02 -12.19 -16.69
N LYS A 24 -43.95 -11.26 -16.99
CA LYS A 24 -45.12 -11.53 -17.85
C LYS A 24 -44.68 -12.08 -19.21
N GLY A 25 -45.14 -13.29 -19.54
CA GLY A 25 -44.81 -13.96 -20.80
C GLY A 25 -43.37 -14.47 -20.90
N ILE A 26 -42.61 -14.46 -19.80
CA ILE A 26 -41.26 -15.07 -19.73
C ILE A 26 -41.26 -16.26 -18.78
N CYS A 27 -41.63 -16.05 -17.51
CA CYS A 27 -41.58 -17.07 -16.49
C CYS A 27 -42.58 -16.82 -15.34
N ALA A 28 -42.70 -17.79 -14.42
CA ALA A 28 -43.57 -17.65 -13.25
C ALA A 28 -43.01 -16.63 -12.23
N VAL A 29 -43.89 -15.88 -11.56
CA VAL A 29 -43.50 -14.87 -10.53
C VAL A 29 -42.66 -15.50 -9.43
N SER A 30 -43.03 -16.71 -9.00
CA SER A 30 -42.30 -17.49 -7.99
C SER A 30 -40.90 -17.90 -8.45
N TYR A 31 -40.71 -18.10 -9.76
CA TYR A 31 -39.40 -18.39 -10.33
C TYR A 31 -38.53 -17.13 -10.41
N LEU A 32 -39.08 -16.00 -10.87
CA LEU A 32 -38.38 -14.71 -10.84
C LEU A 32 -37.93 -14.34 -9.41
N SER A 33 -38.80 -14.53 -8.41
CA SER A 33 -38.44 -14.28 -7.02
C SER A 33 -37.29 -15.17 -6.54
N LYS A 34 -37.21 -16.43 -7.01
CA LYS A 34 -36.08 -17.32 -6.70
C LYS A 34 -34.80 -16.88 -7.39
N ILE A 35 -34.88 -16.39 -8.63
CA ILE A 35 -33.73 -15.83 -9.36
C ILE A 35 -33.17 -14.60 -8.63
N GLU A 36 -34.03 -13.64 -8.29
CA GLU A 36 -33.65 -12.40 -7.59
C GLU A 36 -33.04 -12.66 -6.21
N THR A 37 -33.47 -13.73 -5.54
CA THR A 37 -32.94 -14.13 -4.22
C THR A 37 -31.76 -15.09 -4.31
N GLY A 38 -31.31 -15.45 -5.51
CA GLY A 38 -30.21 -16.40 -5.72
C GLY A 38 -30.52 -17.84 -5.35
N LYS A 39 -31.81 -18.20 -5.23
CA LYS A 39 -32.29 -19.56 -4.91
C LYS A 39 -32.52 -20.44 -6.15
N ALA A 40 -32.46 -19.87 -7.35
CA ALA A 40 -32.55 -20.59 -8.61
C ALA A 40 -31.69 -19.91 -9.67
N GLU A 41 -31.00 -20.70 -10.49
CA GLU A 41 -30.33 -20.22 -11.69
C GLU A 41 -31.31 -20.25 -12.88
N PRO A 42 -31.46 -19.13 -13.61
CA PRO A 42 -32.25 -19.09 -14.84
C PRO A 42 -31.53 -19.79 -15.99
N SER A 43 -32.28 -20.30 -16.97
CA SER A 43 -31.70 -20.64 -18.27
C SER A 43 -31.23 -19.36 -18.99
N GLU A 44 -30.26 -19.49 -19.90
CA GLU A 44 -29.72 -18.39 -20.71
C GLU A 44 -30.85 -17.62 -21.44
N GLU A 45 -31.83 -18.34 -21.99
CA GLU A 45 -32.99 -17.77 -22.67
C GLU A 45 -33.87 -16.92 -21.72
N ILE A 46 -34.20 -17.42 -20.54
CA ILE A 46 -35.03 -16.68 -19.57
C ILE A 46 -34.28 -15.45 -19.07
N LEU A 47 -32.98 -15.58 -18.82
CA LEU A 47 -32.13 -14.50 -18.37
C LEU A 47 -32.07 -13.38 -19.42
N GLN A 48 -31.82 -13.74 -20.68
CA GLN A 48 -31.76 -12.79 -21.79
C GLN A 48 -33.08 -12.02 -21.95
N LEU A 49 -34.22 -12.72 -21.93
CA LEU A 49 -35.54 -12.10 -22.04
C LEU A 49 -35.83 -11.11 -20.89
N LEU A 50 -35.41 -11.42 -19.66
CA LEU A 50 -35.58 -10.53 -18.51
C LEU A 50 -34.69 -9.28 -18.62
N MET A 51 -33.43 -9.47 -19.04
CA MET A 51 -32.46 -8.38 -19.20
C MET A 51 -32.85 -7.44 -20.35
N GLU A 52 -33.29 -7.98 -21.50
CA GLU A 52 -33.81 -7.20 -22.62
C GLU A 52 -35.00 -6.33 -22.19
N ARG A 53 -35.90 -6.87 -21.36
CA ARG A 53 -37.04 -6.09 -20.83
C ARG A 53 -36.63 -4.97 -19.89
N LEU A 54 -35.52 -5.14 -19.18
CA LEU A 54 -34.92 -4.12 -18.34
C LEU A 54 -34.01 -3.18 -19.14
N ASP A 55 -33.96 -3.28 -20.46
CA ASP A 55 -33.05 -2.51 -21.32
C ASP A 55 -31.57 -2.65 -20.90
N LEU A 56 -31.25 -3.80 -20.31
CA LEU A 56 -29.90 -4.21 -19.95
C LEU A 56 -29.37 -5.07 -21.10
N LYS A 57 -29.11 -4.43 -22.24
CA LYS A 57 -28.61 -5.14 -23.42
C LYS A 57 -27.13 -5.44 -23.22
N CYS A 58 -26.78 -6.71 -23.28
CA CYS A 58 -25.42 -7.18 -23.46
C CYS A 58 -25.38 -7.90 -24.80
N ASP A 59 -24.48 -7.49 -25.70
CA ASP A 59 -24.19 -8.31 -26.86
C ASP A 59 -23.12 -9.36 -26.50
N LYS A 60 -23.07 -10.46 -27.26
CA LYS A 60 -22.11 -11.56 -26.99
C LYS A 60 -20.66 -11.10 -27.13
N ARG A 61 -20.40 -10.04 -27.90
CA ARG A 61 -19.05 -9.53 -28.14
C ARG A 61 -18.52 -8.80 -26.90
N THR A 62 -19.34 -7.92 -26.30
CA THR A 62 -19.06 -7.22 -25.05
C THR A 62 -18.87 -8.19 -23.90
N GLU A 63 -19.68 -9.25 -23.83
CA GLU A 63 -19.52 -10.30 -22.82
C GLU A 63 -18.18 -11.02 -22.94
N GLN A 64 -17.79 -11.43 -24.16
CA GLN A 64 -16.50 -12.07 -24.42
C GLN A 64 -15.33 -11.14 -24.11
N GLU A 65 -15.39 -9.89 -24.57
CA GLU A 65 -14.36 -8.89 -24.30
C GLU A 65 -14.17 -8.66 -22.79
N ALA A 66 -15.27 -8.50 -22.05
CA ALA A 66 -15.21 -8.30 -20.60
C ALA A 66 -14.63 -9.52 -19.86
N ALA A 67 -15.01 -10.73 -20.28
CA ALA A 67 -14.48 -11.97 -19.70
C ALA A 67 -12.98 -12.12 -19.97
N GLU A 68 -12.51 -11.81 -21.19
CA GLU A 68 -11.09 -11.81 -21.53
C GLU A 68 -10.30 -10.79 -20.72
N LEU A 69 -10.81 -9.56 -20.59
CA LEU A 69 -10.21 -8.51 -19.77
C LEU A 69 -10.14 -8.91 -18.30
N ALA A 70 -11.21 -9.48 -17.75
CA ALA A 70 -11.24 -9.94 -16.36
C ALA A 70 -10.22 -11.06 -16.11
N ASN A 71 -10.14 -12.04 -17.01
CA ASN A 71 -9.18 -13.15 -16.88
C ASN A 71 -7.73 -12.65 -16.94
N GLN A 72 -7.40 -11.81 -17.92
CA GLN A 72 -6.07 -11.18 -18.00
C GLN A 72 -5.78 -10.32 -16.76
N GLY A 73 -6.78 -9.60 -16.25
CA GLY A 73 -6.62 -8.78 -15.06
C GLY A 73 -6.31 -9.59 -13.80
N TRP A 74 -6.99 -10.72 -13.61
CA TRP A 74 -6.71 -11.65 -12.50
C TRP A 74 -5.32 -12.26 -12.59
N GLU A 75 -4.88 -12.68 -13.78
CA GLU A 75 -3.52 -13.19 -13.99
C GLU A 75 -2.47 -12.12 -13.64
N LEU A 76 -2.65 -10.89 -14.13
CA LEU A 76 -1.74 -9.79 -13.82
C LEU A 76 -1.72 -9.44 -12.32
N LEU A 77 -2.87 -9.51 -11.64
CA LEU A 77 -2.96 -9.28 -10.20
C LEU A 77 -2.17 -10.35 -9.43
N PHE A 78 -2.42 -11.63 -9.70
CA PHE A 78 -1.77 -12.74 -9.00
C PHE A 78 -0.29 -12.92 -9.36
N ASP A 79 0.15 -12.37 -10.48
CA ASP A 79 1.57 -12.24 -10.82
C ASP A 79 2.26 -11.04 -10.14
N GLY A 80 1.51 -10.14 -9.49
CA GLY A 80 2.03 -8.88 -8.93
C GLY A 80 2.35 -7.81 -9.97
N ARG A 81 1.79 -7.90 -11.18
CA ARG A 81 2.05 -7.00 -12.32
C ARG A 81 1.09 -5.81 -12.32
N HIS A 82 1.00 -5.11 -11.20
CA HIS A 82 0.09 -3.97 -10.99
C HIS A 82 0.18 -2.89 -12.06
N ALA A 83 1.40 -2.54 -12.52
CA ALA A 83 1.57 -1.54 -13.58
C ALA A 83 0.89 -1.94 -14.90
N LYS A 84 0.99 -3.22 -15.28
CA LYS A 84 0.33 -3.75 -16.49
C LYS A 84 -1.17 -3.89 -16.29
N LEU A 85 -1.63 -4.27 -15.09
CA LEU A 85 -3.05 -4.29 -14.76
C LEU A 85 -3.67 -2.90 -14.89
N ASN A 86 -3.01 -1.88 -14.32
CA ASN A 86 -3.46 -0.49 -14.40
C ASN A 86 -3.44 0.02 -15.84
N GLU A 87 -2.47 -0.39 -16.66
CA GLU A 87 -2.43 -0.06 -18.10
C GLU A 87 -3.57 -0.75 -18.87
N LEU A 88 -3.81 -2.04 -18.61
CA LEU A 88 -4.88 -2.83 -19.23
C LEU A 88 -6.25 -2.19 -19.03
N LEU A 89 -6.51 -1.65 -17.84
CA LEU A 89 -7.79 -1.06 -17.46
C LEU A 89 -7.86 0.47 -17.65
N ARG A 90 -6.73 1.12 -18.02
CA ARG A 90 -6.65 2.58 -18.11
C ARG A 90 -7.63 3.13 -19.15
N GLY A 91 -8.44 4.08 -18.74
CA GLY A 91 -9.37 4.80 -19.62
C GLY A 91 -10.54 3.94 -20.14
N LYS A 92 -10.71 2.71 -19.63
CA LYS A 92 -11.89 1.91 -19.92
C LYS A 92 -13.05 2.35 -19.04
N ASP A 93 -14.21 2.54 -19.65
CA ASP A 93 -15.46 2.76 -18.93
C ASP A 93 -15.98 1.41 -18.43
N ILE A 94 -15.65 1.04 -17.19
CA ILE A 94 -16.04 -0.25 -16.61
C ILE A 94 -17.56 -0.37 -16.48
N GLU A 95 -18.28 0.76 -16.34
CA GLU A 95 -19.73 0.75 -16.20
C GLU A 95 -20.46 0.35 -17.49
N CYS A 96 -19.81 0.43 -18.66
CA CYS A 96 -20.39 -0.10 -19.89
C CYS A 96 -20.60 -1.62 -19.85
N TYR A 97 -19.82 -2.33 -19.00
CA TYR A 97 -19.94 -3.76 -18.81
C TYR A 97 -20.98 -4.14 -17.74
N ARG A 98 -21.70 -3.20 -17.13
CA ARG A 98 -22.56 -3.47 -15.94
C ARG A 98 -23.57 -4.60 -16.11
N ALA A 99 -24.05 -4.83 -17.32
CA ALA A 99 -24.98 -5.92 -17.62
C ALA A 99 -24.31 -7.31 -17.70
N VAL A 100 -22.98 -7.38 -17.82
CA VAL A 100 -22.25 -8.64 -18.04
C VAL A 100 -21.79 -9.26 -16.71
N PRO A 101 -21.67 -10.60 -16.61
CA PRO A 101 -21.20 -11.27 -15.40
C PRO A 101 -19.82 -10.78 -14.91
N ALA A 102 -18.89 -10.57 -15.84
CA ALA A 102 -17.51 -10.16 -15.57
C ALA A 102 -17.37 -8.73 -15.03
N TRP A 103 -18.46 -7.95 -14.95
CA TRP A 103 -18.41 -6.60 -14.38
C TRP A 103 -17.90 -6.60 -12.94
N LEU A 104 -18.30 -7.57 -12.10
CA LEU A 104 -17.81 -7.63 -10.72
C LEU A 104 -16.29 -7.80 -10.66
N ASP A 105 -15.73 -8.65 -11.52
CA ASP A 105 -14.28 -8.83 -11.62
C ASP A 105 -13.62 -7.50 -12.00
N LEU A 106 -14.09 -6.85 -13.07
CA LEU A 106 -13.52 -5.60 -13.56
C LEU A 106 -13.67 -4.44 -12.57
N ALA A 107 -14.81 -4.35 -11.88
CA ALA A 107 -15.07 -3.33 -10.85
C ALA A 107 -14.13 -3.51 -9.65
N LEU A 108 -13.87 -4.74 -9.23
CA LEU A 108 -12.90 -5.02 -8.16
C LEU A 108 -11.46 -4.74 -8.62
N LEU A 109 -11.07 -5.20 -9.80
CA LEU A 109 -9.72 -5.04 -10.34
C LEU A 109 -9.34 -3.59 -10.66
N SER A 110 -10.33 -2.72 -10.86
CA SER A 110 -10.13 -1.29 -11.16
C SER A 110 -10.29 -0.37 -9.93
N SER A 111 -10.71 -0.89 -8.78
CA SER A 111 -11.02 -0.07 -7.61
C SER A 111 -9.89 -0.10 -6.58
N GLU A 112 -9.60 1.06 -6.00
CA GLU A 112 -8.73 1.20 -4.81
C GLU A 112 -9.52 1.14 -3.50
N ALA A 113 -10.85 1.20 -3.58
CA ALA A 113 -11.77 1.16 -2.45
C ALA A 113 -12.69 -0.06 -2.52
N PRO A 114 -13.21 -0.56 -1.39
CA PRO A 114 -14.12 -1.69 -1.41
C PRO A 114 -15.44 -1.33 -2.10
N LEU A 115 -16.01 -2.29 -2.84
CA LEU A 115 -17.33 -2.12 -3.42
C LEU A 115 -18.43 -2.15 -2.34
N ASP A 116 -19.65 -1.72 -2.70
CA ASP A 116 -20.83 -1.77 -1.82
C ASP A 116 -21.01 -3.19 -1.25
N GLY A 117 -21.10 -3.30 0.07
CA GLY A 117 -21.28 -4.56 0.80
C GLY A 117 -22.52 -5.35 0.37
N ALA A 118 -23.52 -4.70 -0.23
CA ALA A 118 -24.68 -5.36 -0.82
C ALA A 118 -24.34 -6.32 -1.98
N LEU A 119 -23.15 -6.18 -2.59
CA LEU A 119 -22.66 -7.05 -3.66
C LEU A 119 -21.97 -8.31 -3.14
N GLU A 120 -21.54 -8.36 -1.88
CA GLU A 120 -20.78 -9.51 -1.34
C GLU A 120 -21.50 -10.86 -1.47
N PRO A 121 -22.84 -10.98 -1.28
CA PRO A 121 -23.54 -12.25 -1.51
C PRO A 121 -23.49 -12.76 -2.96
N CYS A 122 -23.05 -11.91 -3.89
CA CYS A 122 -22.89 -12.21 -5.31
C CYS A 122 -21.47 -12.60 -5.71
N MET A 123 -20.50 -12.41 -4.81
CA MET A 123 -19.10 -12.63 -5.10
C MET A 123 -18.73 -14.10 -5.01
N ASP A 124 -17.89 -14.56 -5.93
CA ASP A 124 -17.18 -15.82 -5.80
C ASP A 124 -16.01 -15.72 -4.78
N THR A 125 -15.29 -16.82 -4.56
CA THR A 125 -14.19 -16.86 -3.60
C THR A 125 -13.07 -15.86 -3.90
N ARG A 126 -12.68 -15.68 -5.17
CA ARG A 126 -11.57 -14.79 -5.54
C ARG A 126 -11.98 -13.31 -5.44
N GLN A 127 -13.20 -13.00 -5.87
CA GLN A 127 -13.80 -11.68 -5.79
C GLN A 127 -13.95 -11.26 -4.33
N LEU A 128 -14.47 -12.16 -3.48
CA LEU A 128 -14.63 -11.89 -2.06
C LEU A 128 -13.27 -11.72 -1.36
N ALA A 129 -12.25 -12.51 -1.72
CA ALA A 129 -10.91 -12.34 -1.17
C ALA A 129 -10.32 -10.96 -1.51
N LEU A 130 -10.44 -10.49 -2.76
CA LEU A 130 -9.99 -9.15 -3.14
C LEU A 130 -10.81 -8.06 -2.44
N GLN A 131 -12.13 -8.22 -2.34
CA GLN A 131 -12.98 -7.32 -1.55
C GLN A 131 -12.54 -7.24 -0.08
N ARG A 132 -12.15 -8.36 0.53
CA ARG A 132 -11.62 -8.38 1.91
C ARG A 132 -10.30 -7.63 2.04
N ILE A 133 -9.41 -7.74 1.06
CA ILE A 133 -8.17 -6.94 1.02
C ILE A 133 -8.51 -5.44 0.97
N LEU A 134 -9.41 -5.02 0.07
CA LEU A 134 -9.83 -3.62 -0.06
C LEU A 134 -10.49 -3.06 1.21
N GLN A 135 -11.10 -3.93 2.03
CA GLN A 135 -11.68 -3.57 3.33
C GLN A 135 -10.66 -3.55 4.48
N GLY A 136 -9.39 -3.83 4.22
CA GLY A 136 -8.36 -3.96 5.25
C GLY A 136 -8.44 -5.26 6.06
N ARG A 137 -9.16 -6.27 5.56
CA ARG A 137 -9.40 -7.58 6.21
C ARG A 137 -8.63 -8.69 5.50
N ALA A 138 -7.33 -8.46 5.27
CA ALA A 138 -6.48 -9.37 4.53
C ALA A 138 -6.34 -10.76 5.18
N ASP A 139 -6.58 -10.87 6.50
CA ASP A 139 -6.57 -12.15 7.21
C ASP A 139 -7.77 -13.04 6.81
N GLU A 140 -8.94 -12.44 6.56
CA GLU A 140 -10.09 -13.13 5.97
C GLU A 140 -9.79 -13.55 4.53
N ALA A 141 -9.11 -12.70 3.75
CA ALA A 141 -8.75 -13.01 2.37
C ALA A 141 -7.83 -14.24 2.26
N VAL A 142 -6.84 -14.37 3.15
CA VAL A 142 -5.96 -15.55 3.22
C VAL A 142 -6.74 -16.82 3.58
N ARG A 143 -7.73 -16.73 4.48
CA ARG A 143 -8.59 -17.88 4.84
C ARG A 143 -9.48 -18.32 3.68
N LEU A 144 -9.97 -17.38 2.87
CA LEU A 144 -10.80 -17.65 1.70
C LEU A 144 -9.99 -18.25 0.55
N MET A 145 -8.81 -17.67 0.28
CA MET A 145 -7.99 -18.01 -0.88
C MET A 145 -6.50 -17.88 -0.52
N PRO A 146 -5.90 -18.90 0.09
CA PRO A 146 -4.48 -18.86 0.47
C PRO A 146 -3.61 -18.96 -0.79
N ASN A 147 -3.00 -17.85 -1.19
CA ASN A 147 -2.08 -17.77 -2.31
C ASN A 147 -1.00 -16.71 -2.07
N ALA A 148 -0.01 -16.63 -2.95
CA ALA A 148 1.11 -15.70 -2.79
C ALA A 148 0.64 -14.24 -2.63
N TYR A 149 -0.37 -13.82 -3.40
CA TYR A 149 -0.91 -12.46 -3.36
C TYR A 149 -1.62 -12.15 -2.04
N THR A 150 -2.50 -13.03 -1.55
CA THR A 150 -3.23 -12.80 -0.29
C THR A 150 -2.28 -12.77 0.91
N PHE A 151 -1.25 -13.63 0.93
CA PHE A 151 -0.19 -13.58 1.95
C PHE A 151 0.66 -12.33 1.86
N LEU A 152 0.98 -11.85 0.65
CA LEU A 152 1.68 -10.58 0.44
C LEU A 152 0.86 -9.42 1.03
N SER A 153 -0.43 -9.31 0.66
CA SER A 153 -1.31 -8.26 1.15
C SER A 153 -1.43 -8.27 2.69
N LEU A 154 -1.54 -9.46 3.29
CA LEU A 154 -1.60 -9.59 4.74
C LEU A 154 -0.27 -9.17 5.41
N GLY A 155 0.87 -9.60 4.85
CA GLY A 155 2.19 -9.23 5.37
C GLY A 155 2.46 -7.72 5.28
N ILE A 156 2.00 -7.07 4.22
CA ILE A 156 2.05 -5.60 4.07
C ILE A 156 1.15 -4.93 5.12
N ALA A 157 -0.05 -5.46 5.39
CA ALA A 157 -0.94 -4.92 6.41
C ALA A 157 -0.31 -4.98 7.82
N ASP A 158 0.38 -6.08 8.17
CA ASP A 158 1.12 -6.17 9.43
C ASP A 158 2.28 -5.19 9.50
N TYR A 159 3.03 -5.07 8.39
CA TYR A 159 4.13 -4.13 8.32
C TYR A 159 3.63 -2.70 8.59
N ASN A 160 2.52 -2.31 7.96
CA ASN A 160 1.91 -0.98 8.13
C ASN A 160 1.39 -0.74 9.55
N THR A 161 0.92 -1.79 10.24
CA THR A 161 0.49 -1.70 11.64
C THR A 161 1.63 -1.82 12.66
N GLY A 162 2.89 -1.98 12.19
CA GLY A 162 4.08 -2.11 13.05
C GLY A 162 4.31 -3.51 13.61
N ASN A 163 3.51 -4.49 13.22
CA ASN A 163 3.63 -5.90 13.64
C ASN A 163 4.72 -6.63 12.84
N TYR A 164 5.97 -6.14 12.92
CA TYR A 164 7.07 -6.60 12.06
C TYR A 164 7.39 -8.10 12.20
N SER A 165 7.14 -8.71 13.37
CA SER A 165 7.33 -10.16 13.52
C SER A 165 6.35 -10.95 12.65
N ALA A 166 5.06 -10.62 12.73
CA ALA A 166 4.03 -11.27 11.92
C ALA A 166 4.22 -10.96 10.42
N ALA A 167 4.59 -9.72 10.10
CA ALA A 167 4.91 -9.30 8.74
C ALA A 167 6.00 -10.19 8.13
N VAL A 168 7.10 -10.43 8.85
CA VAL A 168 8.20 -11.27 8.38
C VAL A 168 7.72 -12.68 8.02
N ASP A 169 6.94 -13.32 8.89
CA ASP A 169 6.47 -14.70 8.66
C ASP A 169 5.55 -14.78 7.42
N ARG A 170 4.63 -13.82 7.27
CA ARG A 170 3.65 -13.79 6.18
C ARG A 170 4.28 -13.40 4.85
N LEU A 171 5.20 -12.44 4.84
CA LEU A 171 5.95 -12.05 3.64
C LEU A 171 6.91 -13.14 3.17
N GLN A 172 7.52 -13.88 4.11
CA GLN A 172 8.36 -15.03 3.75
C GLN A 172 7.50 -16.15 3.13
N THR A 173 6.31 -16.40 3.69
CA THR A 173 5.34 -17.32 3.09
C THR A 173 4.93 -16.88 1.68
N ALA A 174 4.62 -15.59 1.48
CA ALA A 174 4.29 -15.03 0.17
C ALA A 174 5.43 -15.23 -0.85
N TYR A 175 6.68 -14.96 -0.43
CA TYR A 175 7.86 -15.15 -1.26
C TYR A 175 8.04 -16.62 -1.69
N ASP A 176 7.87 -17.57 -0.77
CA ASP A 176 8.06 -18.98 -1.05
C ASP A 176 6.96 -19.54 -1.97
N MET A 177 5.72 -19.07 -1.82
CA MET A 177 4.62 -19.41 -2.75
C MET A 177 4.87 -18.80 -4.14
N ALA A 178 5.19 -17.50 -4.20
CA ALA A 178 5.48 -16.81 -5.46
C ALA A 178 6.65 -17.45 -6.23
N GLY A 179 7.66 -17.95 -5.51
CA GLY A 179 8.78 -18.67 -6.11
C GLY A 179 8.39 -19.99 -6.78
N ARG A 180 7.37 -20.69 -6.26
CA ARG A 180 6.84 -21.91 -6.89
C ARG A 180 6.00 -21.59 -8.11
N ASP A 181 5.28 -20.48 -8.07
CA ASP A 181 4.35 -20.05 -9.12
C ASP A 181 5.04 -19.24 -10.23
N GLY A 182 6.29 -18.82 -10.03
CA GLY A 182 7.03 -17.97 -10.98
C GLY A 182 6.62 -16.49 -10.95
N ALA A 183 5.90 -16.06 -9.91
CA ALA A 183 5.43 -14.68 -9.71
C ALA A 183 6.56 -13.76 -9.21
N ALA A 184 7.54 -13.48 -10.07
CA ALA A 184 8.76 -12.74 -9.71
C ALA A 184 8.50 -11.32 -9.15
N ARG A 185 7.40 -10.66 -9.54
CA ARG A 185 7.04 -9.33 -9.01
C ARG A 185 6.58 -9.42 -7.55
N ILE A 186 5.78 -10.44 -7.19
CA ILE A 186 5.43 -10.71 -5.79
C ILE A 186 6.69 -11.08 -4.98
N MET A 187 7.61 -11.86 -5.56
CA MET A 187 8.87 -12.18 -4.89
C MET A 187 9.68 -10.92 -4.56
N LEU A 188 9.80 -10.00 -5.52
CA LEU A 188 10.50 -8.73 -5.33
C LEU A 188 9.81 -7.90 -4.24
N GLU A 189 8.50 -7.72 -4.33
CA GLU A 189 7.73 -6.92 -3.38
C GLU A 189 7.83 -7.48 -1.96
N ALA A 190 7.73 -8.80 -1.79
CA ALA A 190 7.94 -9.45 -0.50
C ALA A 190 9.34 -9.16 0.07
N LYS A 191 10.40 -9.15 -0.75
CA LYS A 191 11.77 -8.82 -0.30
C LYS A 191 11.95 -7.34 0.04
N LEU A 192 11.27 -6.43 -0.65
CA LEU A 192 11.27 -5.01 -0.30
C LEU A 192 10.67 -4.79 1.10
N PHE A 193 9.52 -5.40 1.38
CA PHE A 193 8.89 -5.29 2.70
C PHE A 193 9.65 -6.04 3.79
N LEU A 194 10.20 -7.23 3.50
CA LEU A 194 11.04 -7.97 4.45
C LEU A 194 12.28 -7.17 4.87
N GLY A 195 13.01 -6.60 3.90
CA GLY A 195 14.16 -5.77 4.23
C GLY A 195 13.76 -4.55 5.05
N SER A 196 12.65 -3.90 4.70
CA SER A 196 12.13 -2.73 5.43
C SER A 196 11.69 -3.09 6.87
N ALA A 197 11.10 -4.27 7.07
CA ALA A 197 10.75 -4.77 8.39
C ALA A 197 11.99 -4.95 9.27
N TYR A 198 13.08 -5.47 8.69
CA TYR A 198 14.35 -5.59 9.40
C TYR A 198 15.08 -4.26 9.60
N CYS A 199 14.93 -3.27 8.71
CA CYS A 199 15.36 -1.89 8.96
C CYS A 199 14.72 -1.34 10.25
N ASN A 200 13.39 -1.42 10.36
CA ASN A 200 12.66 -0.89 11.51
C ASN A 200 13.01 -1.62 12.81
N ARG A 201 13.39 -2.90 12.73
CA ARG A 201 13.92 -3.71 13.84
C ARG A 201 15.40 -3.48 14.13
N GLN A 202 16.10 -2.67 13.33
CA GLN A 202 17.55 -2.41 13.40
C GLN A 202 18.41 -3.68 13.31
N ASP A 203 17.93 -4.67 12.57
CA ASP A 203 18.64 -5.92 12.30
C ASP A 203 19.31 -5.84 10.93
N LEU A 204 20.49 -5.20 10.88
CA LEU A 204 21.23 -4.99 9.63
C LEU A 204 21.60 -6.30 8.92
N PRO A 205 22.08 -7.37 9.60
CA PRO A 205 22.43 -8.61 8.91
C PRO A 205 21.25 -9.24 8.16
N ASN A 206 20.07 -9.30 8.78
CA ASN A 206 18.90 -9.84 8.09
C ASN A 206 18.38 -8.87 7.01
N MET A 207 18.38 -7.56 7.26
CA MET A 207 18.07 -6.56 6.24
C MET A 207 18.93 -6.74 4.99
N GLU A 208 20.26 -6.79 5.12
CA GLU A 208 21.21 -6.96 4.01
C GLU A 208 20.94 -8.25 3.23
N ARG A 209 20.70 -9.36 3.93
CA ARG A 209 20.34 -10.64 3.31
C ARG A 209 19.08 -10.54 2.44
N HIS A 210 18.03 -9.91 2.95
CA HIS A 210 16.77 -9.78 2.21
C HIS A 210 16.89 -8.79 1.04
N TYR A 211 17.52 -7.64 1.25
CA TYR A 211 17.73 -6.66 0.20
C TYR A 211 18.72 -7.11 -0.87
N GLN A 212 19.69 -7.97 -0.57
CA GLN A 212 20.54 -8.53 -1.63
C GLN A 212 19.78 -9.46 -2.57
N VAL A 213 18.79 -10.21 -2.06
CA VAL A 213 17.87 -10.97 -2.93
C VAL A 213 16.98 -10.02 -3.72
N GLY A 214 16.38 -9.02 -3.06
CA GLY A 214 15.55 -8.01 -3.72
C GLY A 214 16.29 -7.23 -4.82
N LYS A 215 17.57 -6.90 -4.60
CA LYS A 215 18.42 -6.20 -5.57
C LYS A 215 18.60 -7.01 -6.85
N ARG A 216 18.96 -8.29 -6.73
CA ARG A 216 19.11 -9.19 -7.89
C ARG A 216 17.80 -9.31 -8.67
N LEU A 217 16.67 -9.49 -7.97
CA LEU A 217 15.35 -9.51 -8.60
C LEU A 217 15.04 -8.19 -9.30
N ALA A 218 15.32 -7.05 -8.67
CA ALA A 218 15.06 -5.73 -9.25
C ALA A 218 15.95 -5.44 -10.47
N GLU A 219 17.21 -5.87 -10.46
CA GLU A 219 18.12 -5.79 -11.61
C GLU A 219 17.57 -6.59 -12.81
N ASP A 220 17.22 -7.86 -12.59
CA ASP A 220 16.68 -8.74 -13.64
C ASP A 220 15.31 -8.28 -14.16
N LEU A 221 14.49 -7.68 -13.28
CA LEU A 221 13.19 -7.10 -13.62
C LEU A 221 13.28 -5.67 -14.17
N GLN A 222 14.49 -5.10 -14.25
CA GLN A 222 14.77 -3.71 -14.65
C GLN A 222 13.95 -2.68 -13.86
N ASP A 223 13.77 -2.91 -12.56
CA ASP A 223 12.99 -2.07 -11.66
C ASP A 223 13.88 -1.06 -10.93
N GLN A 224 14.15 0.06 -11.59
CA GLN A 224 14.98 1.11 -11.03
C GLN A 224 14.36 1.75 -9.77
N LYS A 225 13.03 1.76 -9.66
CA LYS A 225 12.34 2.29 -8.48
C LYS A 225 12.61 1.40 -7.26
N ALA A 226 12.54 0.07 -7.43
CA ALA A 226 12.87 -0.88 -6.37
C ALA A 226 14.35 -0.78 -5.96
N LEU A 227 15.28 -0.64 -6.91
CA LEU A 227 16.70 -0.44 -6.62
C LEU A 227 16.95 0.83 -5.81
N GLN A 228 16.30 1.92 -6.19
CA GLN A 228 16.38 3.20 -5.47
C GLN A 228 15.82 3.07 -4.04
N ALA A 229 14.67 2.40 -3.87
CA ALA A 229 14.06 2.17 -2.56
C ALA A 229 14.95 1.32 -1.65
N ILE A 230 15.54 0.25 -2.17
CA ILE A 230 16.49 -0.60 -1.44
C ILE A 230 17.69 0.24 -0.98
N GLY A 231 18.31 1.01 -1.88
CA GLY A 231 19.44 1.86 -1.56
C GLY A 231 19.11 2.90 -0.49
N TYR A 232 17.99 3.61 -0.65
CA TYR A 232 17.53 4.62 0.30
C TYR A 232 17.27 4.05 1.69
N ASN A 233 16.58 2.92 1.78
CA ASN A 233 16.26 2.28 3.05
C ASN A 233 17.51 1.71 3.73
N THR A 234 18.43 1.11 2.96
CA THR A 234 19.71 0.63 3.46
C THR A 234 20.54 1.78 4.04
N ALA A 235 20.67 2.89 3.31
CA ALA A 235 21.40 4.07 3.77
C ALA A 235 20.72 4.73 4.98
N SER A 236 19.39 4.72 5.05
CA SER A 236 18.65 5.20 6.23
C SER A 236 18.89 4.32 7.46
N ALA A 237 18.92 3.00 7.30
CA ALA A 237 19.23 2.08 8.40
C ALA A 237 20.68 2.24 8.90
N TRP A 238 21.63 2.55 8.02
CA TRP A 238 23.00 2.89 8.42
C TRP A 238 23.05 4.11 9.35
N ILE A 239 22.28 5.16 9.06
CA ILE A 239 22.17 6.34 9.95
C ILE A 239 21.67 5.92 11.34
N GLU A 240 20.62 5.10 11.42
CA GLU A 240 20.04 4.65 12.69
C GLU A 240 21.01 3.84 13.56
N THR A 241 21.98 3.18 12.94
CA THR A 241 23.03 2.40 13.60
C THR A 241 24.34 3.16 13.81
N GLY A 242 24.39 4.45 13.43
CA GLY A 242 25.58 5.29 13.55
C GLY A 242 26.64 5.10 12.46
N ARG A 243 26.35 4.34 11.41
CA ARG A 243 27.20 4.14 10.22
C ARG A 243 27.06 5.33 9.25
N TYR A 244 27.39 6.52 9.73
CA TYR A 244 27.12 7.78 9.02
C TYR A 244 27.96 7.96 7.75
N GLU A 245 29.17 7.39 7.69
CA GLU A 245 30.04 7.51 6.52
C GLU A 245 29.54 6.67 5.34
N GLU A 246 29.07 5.45 5.58
CA GLU A 246 28.46 4.63 4.54
C GLU A 246 27.17 5.25 4.02
N ALA A 247 26.34 5.79 4.92
CA ALA A 247 25.14 6.52 4.54
C ALA A 247 25.47 7.78 3.73
N TYR A 248 26.48 8.54 4.17
CA TYR A 248 26.97 9.72 3.46
C TYR A 248 27.38 9.37 2.03
N ALA A 249 28.21 8.34 1.84
CA ALA A 249 28.69 7.93 0.52
C ALA A 249 27.50 7.71 -0.43
N TRP A 250 26.51 6.92 -0.01
CA TRP A 250 25.33 6.66 -0.83
C TRP A 250 24.49 7.92 -1.12
N PHE A 251 24.18 8.73 -0.10
CA PHE A 251 23.33 9.91 -0.27
C PHE A 251 24.02 11.03 -1.07
N SER A 252 25.34 11.15 -1.01
CA SER A 252 26.11 12.15 -1.75
C SER A 252 26.19 11.89 -3.25
N GLU A 253 26.07 10.62 -3.66
CA GLU A 253 26.15 10.19 -5.07
C GLU A 253 24.81 10.33 -5.82
N GLN A 254 23.75 10.76 -5.16
CA GLN A 254 22.43 10.89 -5.78
C GLN A 254 22.38 12.08 -6.75
N GLU A 255 22.26 11.81 -8.06
CA GLU A 255 22.17 12.84 -9.09
C GLU A 255 20.90 13.70 -8.92
N GLN A 256 19.76 13.04 -8.71
CA GLN A 256 18.43 13.64 -8.52
C GLN A 256 17.87 13.29 -7.13
N PRO A 257 18.41 13.87 -6.05
CA PRO A 257 17.95 13.59 -4.70
C PRO A 257 16.57 14.20 -4.46
N THR A 258 15.74 13.48 -3.72
CA THR A 258 14.49 14.01 -3.18
C THR A 258 14.78 14.90 -1.97
N LEU A 259 13.79 15.67 -1.51
CA LEU A 259 13.91 16.44 -0.26
C LEU A 259 14.26 15.55 0.94
N LEU A 260 13.72 14.33 0.98
CA LEU A 260 14.04 13.34 2.00
C LEU A 260 15.49 12.85 1.87
N SER A 261 16.00 12.62 0.67
CA SER A 261 17.41 12.28 0.46
C SER A 261 18.34 13.41 0.93
N LEU A 262 17.99 14.67 0.65
CA LEU A 262 18.76 15.83 1.13
C LEU A 262 18.70 15.97 2.65
N HIS A 263 17.56 15.67 3.27
CA HIS A 263 17.42 15.62 4.72
C HIS A 263 18.36 14.57 5.34
N LYS A 264 18.38 13.35 4.79
CA LYS A 264 19.28 12.29 5.25
C LYS A 264 20.75 12.65 5.03
N LEU A 265 21.09 13.21 3.85
CA LEU A 265 22.44 13.71 3.56
C LEU A 265 22.89 14.77 4.57
N ALA A 266 22.03 15.74 4.89
CA ALA A 266 22.33 16.78 5.86
C ALA A 266 22.57 16.21 7.26
N ILE A 267 21.81 15.18 7.68
CA ILE A 267 22.07 14.45 8.93
C ILE A 267 23.43 13.73 8.90
N CYS A 268 23.75 13.05 7.81
CA CYS A 268 25.06 12.40 7.68
C CYS A 268 26.19 13.41 7.82
N CYS A 269 26.11 14.53 7.09
CA CYS A 269 27.09 15.61 7.15
C CYS A 269 27.17 16.26 8.55
N GLU A 270 26.04 16.46 9.23
CA GLU A 270 26.00 16.93 10.62
C GLU A 270 26.79 15.99 11.54
N LYS A 271 26.55 14.68 11.43
CA LYS A 271 27.15 13.66 12.30
C LYS A 271 28.62 13.36 11.99
N THR A 272 29.09 13.65 10.78
CA THR A 272 30.50 13.49 10.37
C THR A 272 31.30 14.80 10.40
N GLY A 273 30.70 15.92 10.85
CA GLY A 273 31.37 17.21 10.99
C GLY A 273 31.51 18.00 9.69
N ARG A 274 30.85 17.60 8.61
CA ARG A 274 30.82 18.29 7.30
C ARG A 274 29.80 19.43 7.28
N ARG A 275 30.00 20.41 8.15
CA ARG A 275 29.04 21.51 8.37
C ARG A 275 28.64 22.24 7.08
N GLU A 276 29.62 22.60 6.25
CA GLU A 276 29.38 23.36 5.01
C GLU A 276 28.56 22.56 4.00
N GLU A 277 28.87 21.27 3.86
CA GLU A 277 28.12 20.36 2.98
C GLU A 277 26.69 20.14 3.47
N ALA A 278 26.51 20.03 4.80
CA ALA A 278 25.17 19.95 5.38
C ALA A 278 24.33 21.20 5.03
N LEU A 279 24.91 22.39 5.18
CA LEU A 279 24.24 23.65 4.80
C LEU A 279 23.98 23.74 3.29
N CYS A 280 24.89 23.23 2.46
CA CYS A 280 24.70 23.15 1.01
C CYS A 280 23.51 22.25 0.65
N ALA A 281 23.40 21.06 1.24
CA ALA A 281 22.27 20.16 1.05
C ALA A 281 20.93 20.80 1.48
N LEU A 282 20.93 21.53 2.61
CA LEU A 282 19.76 22.24 3.12
C LEU A 282 19.35 23.41 2.21
N ASN A 283 20.31 24.16 1.65
CA ASN A 283 20.02 25.24 0.71
C ASN A 283 19.49 24.69 -0.61
N ARG A 284 20.09 23.61 -1.14
CA ARG A 284 19.56 22.90 -2.31
C ARG A 284 18.11 22.48 -2.11
N ALA A 285 17.76 21.95 -0.93
CA ALA A 285 16.39 21.57 -0.61
C ALA A 285 15.41 22.76 -0.59
N LYS A 286 15.87 23.93 -0.15
CA LYS A 286 15.07 25.17 -0.17
C LYS A 286 14.76 25.64 -1.60
N ASP A 287 15.71 25.45 -2.52
CA ASP A 287 15.61 25.91 -3.90
C ASP A 287 14.77 25.00 -4.80
N MET A 288 14.42 23.79 -4.34
CA MET A 288 13.60 22.82 -5.09
C MET A 288 12.11 23.23 -5.26
N GLY A 289 11.67 24.33 -4.64
CA GLY A 289 10.30 24.83 -4.76
C GLY A 289 9.28 23.98 -3.99
N VAL A 290 8.20 24.60 -3.52
CA VAL A 290 7.14 23.93 -2.74
C VAL A 290 5.90 23.82 -3.63
N SER A 291 5.51 22.60 -4.00
CA SER A 291 4.26 22.39 -4.76
C SER A 291 3.22 21.55 -4.02
N GLU A 292 3.55 20.87 -2.91
CA GLU A 292 2.58 19.96 -2.26
C GLU A 292 2.62 20.01 -0.71
N PRO A 293 1.50 19.67 -0.02
CA PRO A 293 1.40 19.67 1.44
C PRO A 293 2.40 18.75 2.16
N GLU A 294 2.75 17.62 1.56
CA GLU A 294 3.77 16.68 2.09
C GLU A 294 5.16 17.34 2.21
N HIS A 295 5.44 18.35 1.39
CA HIS A 295 6.68 19.11 1.46
C HIS A 295 6.76 19.93 2.75
N SER A 296 5.63 20.28 3.38
CA SER A 296 5.60 21.05 4.63
C SER A 296 6.28 20.32 5.78
N LEU A 297 6.00 19.03 5.97
CA LEU A 297 6.63 18.24 7.03
C LEU A 297 8.11 18.04 6.74
N VAL A 298 8.47 17.65 5.51
CA VAL A 298 9.89 17.44 5.15
C VAL A 298 10.71 18.72 5.32
N LEU A 299 10.14 19.89 5.01
CA LEU A 299 10.78 21.19 5.27
C LEU A 299 10.95 21.48 6.76
N GLN A 300 10.01 21.07 7.62
CA GLN A 300 10.21 21.14 9.08
C GLN A 300 11.36 20.24 9.54
N LEU A 301 11.48 19.03 8.99
CA LEU A 301 12.60 18.13 9.29
C LEU A 301 13.95 18.71 8.85
N LEU A 302 14.01 19.31 7.66
CA LEU A 302 15.20 20.04 7.19
C LEU A 302 15.54 21.23 8.11
N ARG A 303 14.53 21.96 8.61
CA ARG A 303 14.73 23.04 9.58
C ARG A 303 15.29 22.53 10.90
N LEU A 304 14.90 21.34 11.39
CA LEU A 304 15.49 20.75 12.59
C LEU A 304 17.00 20.52 12.43
N VAL A 305 17.43 19.97 11.29
CA VAL A 305 18.86 19.78 10.99
C VAL A 305 19.57 21.12 10.93
N ARG A 306 18.99 22.10 10.23
CA ARG A 306 19.54 23.46 10.15
C ARG A 306 19.70 24.10 11.53
N TYR A 307 18.69 23.96 12.39
CA TYR A 307 18.69 24.53 13.73
C TYR A 307 19.84 23.98 14.58
N ARG A 308 20.08 22.66 14.55
CA ARG A 308 21.20 22.03 15.28
C ARG A 308 22.55 22.47 14.74
N LEU A 309 22.67 22.68 13.44
CA LEU A 309 23.89 23.23 12.84
C LEU A 309 24.10 24.68 13.31
N GLU A 310 23.09 25.54 13.22
CA GLU A 310 23.22 26.96 13.55
C GLU A 310 23.36 27.24 15.07
N HIS A 311 22.86 26.34 15.92
CA HIS A 311 22.84 26.50 17.38
C HIS A 311 23.46 25.29 18.09
N PRO A 312 24.76 25.31 18.45
CA PRO A 312 25.39 24.22 19.21
C PRO A 312 24.74 23.95 20.58
N ASP A 313 24.06 24.94 21.14
CA ASP A 313 23.30 24.91 22.40
C ASP A 313 21.81 24.59 22.19
N TYR A 314 21.42 23.98 21.07
CA TYR A 314 20.01 23.74 20.72
C TYR A 314 19.21 22.98 21.79
N LEU A 315 19.86 22.09 22.57
CA LEU A 315 19.21 21.34 23.66
C LEU A 315 18.78 22.20 24.85
N SER A 316 19.23 23.45 24.95
CA SER A 316 18.78 24.41 25.95
C SER A 316 17.81 25.45 25.40
N ARG A 317 17.34 25.31 24.15
CA ARG A 317 16.47 26.28 23.48
C ARG A 317 15.05 25.73 23.31
N ASP A 318 14.08 26.37 23.96
CA ASP A 318 12.67 25.97 23.89
C ASP A 318 12.12 25.96 22.45
N GLU A 319 12.62 26.85 21.60
CA GLU A 319 12.27 26.94 20.18
C GLU A 319 12.57 25.64 19.42
N TYR A 320 13.71 25.00 19.70
CA TYR A 320 14.06 23.69 19.15
C TYR A 320 13.10 22.62 19.66
N GLY A 321 12.82 22.62 20.96
CA GLY A 321 11.90 21.67 21.58
C GLY A 321 10.50 21.72 21.00
N LEU A 322 9.97 22.93 20.77
CA LEU A 322 8.68 23.15 20.12
C LEU A 322 8.67 22.62 18.69
N LEU A 323 9.68 22.99 17.89
CA LEU A 323 9.81 22.53 16.50
C LEU A 323 9.92 21.01 16.41
N LEU A 324 10.71 20.40 17.30
CA LEU A 324 10.93 18.96 17.33
C LEU A 324 9.67 18.21 17.74
N SER A 325 8.98 18.69 18.78
CA SER A 325 7.74 18.07 19.27
C SER A 325 6.61 18.16 18.25
N ASP A 326 6.44 19.31 17.59
CA ASP A 326 5.48 19.50 16.49
C ASP A 326 5.79 18.56 15.31
N SER A 327 7.05 18.54 14.86
CA SER A 327 7.48 17.67 13.77
C SER A 327 7.25 16.20 14.09
N PHE A 328 7.56 15.76 15.32
CA PHE A 328 7.40 14.37 15.73
C PHE A 328 5.93 13.97 15.85
N ALA A 329 5.06 14.85 16.35
CA ALA A 329 3.62 14.62 16.37
C ALA A 329 3.06 14.46 14.95
N ARG A 330 3.50 15.32 14.01
CA ARG A 330 3.13 15.21 12.59
C ARG A 330 3.64 13.93 11.95
N ILE A 331 4.90 13.55 12.17
CA ILE A 331 5.46 12.28 11.67
C ILE A 331 4.57 11.11 12.07
N ARG A 332 4.14 11.05 13.34
CA ARG A 332 3.32 9.95 13.86
C ARG A 332 1.92 9.88 13.24
N ASN A 333 1.38 11.01 12.80
CA ASN A 333 0.02 11.10 12.28
C ASN A 333 -0.02 11.02 10.75
N GLU A 334 1.02 11.50 10.07
CA GLU A 334 1.05 11.69 8.61
C GLU A 334 1.90 10.64 7.89
N LEU A 335 2.88 10.00 8.56
CA LEU A 335 3.86 9.12 7.92
C LEU A 335 3.84 7.69 8.48
N PRO A 336 4.36 6.70 7.72
CA PRO A 336 4.55 5.34 8.22
C PRO A 336 5.42 5.29 9.48
N SER A 337 5.16 4.30 10.34
CA SER A 337 5.80 4.12 11.65
C SER A 337 7.33 4.14 11.64
N GLY A 338 7.96 3.68 10.54
CA GLY A 338 9.42 3.73 10.35
C GLY A 338 10.01 5.15 10.46
N PHE A 339 9.27 6.19 10.05
CA PHE A 339 9.75 7.57 10.20
C PHE A 339 9.78 8.02 11.66
N ALA A 340 8.82 7.58 12.48
CA ALA A 340 8.83 7.86 13.91
C ALA A 340 10.00 7.14 14.59
N ILE A 341 10.25 5.87 14.22
CA ILE A 341 11.40 5.09 14.69
C ILE A 341 12.72 5.80 14.37
N PHE A 342 12.87 6.28 13.13
CA PHE A 342 14.06 7.00 12.71
C PHE A 342 14.30 8.28 13.54
N HIS A 343 13.24 9.05 13.83
CA HIS A 343 13.37 10.34 14.53
C HIS A 343 13.35 10.25 16.07
N LEU A 344 12.99 9.10 16.61
CA LEU A 344 12.90 8.84 18.05
C LEU A 344 14.17 9.25 18.83
N PRO A 345 15.41 9.00 18.36
CA PRO A 345 16.61 9.35 19.12
C PRO A 345 16.70 10.84 19.48
N TRP A 346 16.31 11.74 18.57
CA TRP A 346 16.34 13.19 18.84
C TRP A 346 15.28 13.61 19.88
N MET A 347 14.11 12.96 19.89
CA MET A 347 13.09 13.19 20.92
C MET A 347 13.58 12.74 22.31
N LEU A 348 14.22 11.57 22.37
CA LEU A 348 14.77 11.05 23.62
C LEU A 348 15.92 11.92 24.13
N GLU A 349 16.81 12.37 23.24
CA GLU A 349 17.89 13.30 23.56
C GLU A 349 17.34 14.61 24.16
N TRP A 350 16.32 15.19 23.52
CA TRP A 350 15.65 16.40 24.01
C TRP A 350 15.01 16.21 25.39
N TYR A 351 14.24 15.13 25.59
CA TYR A 351 13.62 14.86 26.88
C TYR A 351 14.64 14.61 27.99
N LYS A 352 15.76 13.94 27.69
CA LYS A 352 16.85 13.78 28.65
C LYS A 352 17.49 15.12 29.02
N ALA A 353 17.83 15.94 28.02
CA ALA A 353 18.46 17.24 28.23
C ALA A 353 17.58 18.18 29.06
N THR A 354 16.26 18.13 28.86
CA THR A 354 15.27 18.94 29.59
C THR A 354 14.72 18.27 30.85
N ARG A 355 15.32 17.14 31.30
CA ARG A 355 14.95 16.39 32.51
C ARG A 355 13.50 15.88 32.52
N GLN A 356 12.91 15.67 31.35
CA GLN A 356 11.57 15.12 31.14
C GLN A 356 11.61 13.58 31.06
N TYR A 357 12.27 12.91 32.02
CA TYR A 357 12.50 11.46 31.99
C TYR A 357 11.22 10.63 31.93
N LYS A 358 10.14 11.10 32.58
CA LYS A 358 8.82 10.44 32.51
C LYS A 358 8.33 10.32 31.06
N LYS A 359 8.42 11.41 30.29
CA LYS A 359 8.02 11.42 28.87
C LYS A 359 8.93 10.55 28.02
N ALA A 360 10.22 10.47 28.34
CA ALA A 360 11.14 9.58 27.64
C ALA A 360 10.80 8.09 27.87
N CYS A 361 10.45 7.71 29.10
CA CYS A 361 10.01 6.35 29.41
C CYS A 361 8.67 6.03 28.75
N GLU A 362 7.66 6.91 28.87
CA GLU A 362 6.36 6.76 28.21
C GLU A 362 6.53 6.58 26.69
N LEU A 363 7.40 7.38 26.08
CA LEU A 363 7.67 7.28 24.64
C LEU A 363 8.34 5.93 24.29
N LEU A 364 9.22 5.39 25.12
CA LEU A 364 9.85 4.09 24.86
C LEU A 364 8.89 2.91 24.99
N GLU A 365 7.87 3.01 25.85
CA GLU A 365 6.81 2.00 25.95
C GLU A 365 6.01 1.88 24.64
N GLU A 366 5.91 2.96 23.88
CA GLU A 366 5.27 2.98 22.56
C GLU A 366 6.15 2.39 21.44
N PHE A 367 7.45 2.21 21.67
CA PHE A 367 8.42 1.65 20.71
C PHE A 367 9.21 0.47 21.32
N PRO A 368 8.53 -0.68 21.58
CA PRO A 368 9.15 -1.83 22.23
C PRO A 368 10.35 -2.35 21.43
N GLY A 369 11.51 -2.46 22.09
CA GLY A 369 12.78 -2.86 21.48
C GLY A 369 13.83 -1.73 21.39
N LYS A 370 13.48 -0.50 21.77
CA LYS A 370 14.42 0.62 21.91
C LYS A 370 14.85 0.79 23.37
N SER A 371 16.11 1.14 23.60
CA SER A 371 16.65 1.40 24.94
C SER A 371 17.14 2.85 25.07
N LEU A 372 17.18 3.35 26.31
CA LEU A 372 17.69 4.69 26.65
C LEU A 372 19.16 4.83 26.33
#